data_AF-A0A267GP07-F1
#
_entry.id   AF-A0A267GP07-F1
#
_cell.length_a   1.000
_cell.length_b   1.000
_cell.length_c   1.000
_cell.angle_alpha   90.00
_cell.angle_beta   90.00
_cell.angle_gamma   90.00
#
_symmetry.space_group_name_H-M   'P 1'
#
loop_
_entity.id
_entity.type
_entity.pdbx_description
1 polymer ?
#
loop_
_entity_poly.entity_id
_entity_poly.type
_entity_poly.pdbx_seq_one_letter_code
_entity_poly.pdbx_strand_id
1 'polypeptide(L)'
;MRTYEELLNLATAAAALLLSGLAFAMLQLSGGPLTFAAFGVLATLSVTAAVVSQYLRLQQPCNTLGWRGFLMLSLLKLLGVTWARYSVWDLKRAYKSGSAMRAKQQQTLMQLVEQSRETIFGRDHGFAEVRGIEDFRARVPVRNYNELDKYNQLAYRGEPDVYFKGRPDCLFKTSGTTGKNKTFSVIRPIAERSLMSIFMLVYYTRELLASRHGRQYKLKRLFVVRNLPKDRQNEFGVPIAPLTKYFHTPVDIYTTPVEAFKKIHDADTGFYVHSVFALWHEQIGEVNVFFPTNLISLVRCVSSNWDSVLSDIENGKLSAEKLKDVDKELLSLLNQYLSPKPERAAQLRSLFGDGKDLSGFFEKAWPNVPFVMLARSGSFESPYRFLKKYLGNVPTFCPFIISTEGLFGINLNLETDDRPETYHPFLSGSFVEFIPIDADGNDLGSRCWRTS
;
A
#
# COMPACT_ATOMS: atom_id res chain seq x y z
N MET A 1 30.83 -0.21 -3.72
CA MET A 1 29.84 -1.20 -4.21
C MET A 1 29.36 -0.71 -5.57
N ARG A 2 29.30 -1.57 -6.60
CA ARG A 2 28.83 -1.15 -7.94
C ARG A 2 27.38 -0.68 -7.87
N THR A 3 27.04 0.35 -8.64
CA THR A 3 25.65 0.82 -8.73
C THR A 3 24.77 -0.20 -9.45
N TYR A 4 23.45 -0.17 -9.23
CA TYR A 4 22.54 -1.03 -9.99
C TYR A 4 22.61 -0.72 -11.49
N GLU A 5 22.82 0.54 -11.85
CA GLU A 5 23.04 0.93 -13.24
C GLU A 5 24.27 0.25 -13.86
N GLU A 6 25.41 0.25 -13.17
CA GLU A 6 26.61 -0.45 -13.61
C GLU A 6 26.37 -1.97 -13.75
N LEU A 7 25.72 -2.58 -12.76
CA LEU A 7 25.40 -4.01 -12.79
C LEU A 7 24.50 -4.37 -13.98
N LEU A 8 23.46 -3.57 -14.22
CA LEU A 8 22.54 -3.77 -15.34
C LEU A 8 23.22 -3.53 -16.68
N ASN A 9 24.13 -2.55 -16.79
CA ASN A 9 24.94 -2.34 -17.98
C ASN A 9 25.85 -3.53 -18.29
N LEU A 10 26.53 -4.05 -17.28
CA LEU A 10 27.38 -5.23 -17.42
C LEU A 10 26.56 -6.46 -17.81
N ALA A 11 25.38 -6.64 -17.23
CA ALA A 11 24.46 -7.72 -17.60
C ALA A 11 24.02 -7.61 -19.07
N THR A 12 23.66 -6.42 -19.53
CA THR A 12 23.32 -6.15 -20.94
C THR A 12 24.51 -6.45 -21.87
N ALA A 13 25.71 -6.00 -21.53
CA ALA A 13 26.92 -6.23 -22.34
C ALA A 13 27.31 -7.72 -22.39
N ALA A 14 27.25 -8.42 -21.25
CA ALA A 14 27.52 -9.85 -21.18
C ALA A 14 26.52 -10.66 -22.02
N ALA A 15 25.24 -10.31 -21.95
CA ALA A 15 24.21 -10.94 -22.77
C ALA A 15 24.42 -10.70 -24.28
N ALA A 16 24.86 -9.50 -24.68
CA ALA A 16 25.21 -9.21 -26.08
C ALA A 16 26.43 -10.02 -26.56
N LEU A 17 27.47 -10.13 -25.74
CA LEU A 17 28.65 -10.95 -26.06
C LEU A 17 28.31 -12.44 -26.19
N LEU A 18 27.46 -12.95 -25.29
CA LEU A 18 26.95 -14.32 -25.38
C LEU A 18 26.19 -14.54 -26.68
N LEU A 19 25.32 -13.60 -27.08
CA LEU A 19 24.61 -13.68 -28.37
C LEU A 19 25.56 -13.73 -29.56
N SER A 20 26.58 -12.87 -29.59
CA SER A 20 27.60 -12.89 -30.65
C SER A 20 28.37 -14.22 -30.68
N GLY A 21 28.73 -14.75 -29.51
CA GLY A 21 29.40 -16.05 -29.39
C GLY A 21 28.52 -17.22 -29.85
N LEU A 22 27.23 -17.23 -29.49
CA LEU A 22 26.26 -18.23 -29.94
C LEU A 22 26.05 -18.19 -31.46
N ALA A 23 25.93 -16.99 -32.03
CA ALA A 23 25.83 -16.81 -33.47
C ALA A 23 27.07 -17.33 -34.21
N PHE A 24 28.27 -17.04 -33.68
CA PHE A 24 29.51 -17.57 -34.23
C PHE A 24 29.59 -19.09 -34.13
N ALA A 25 29.20 -19.68 -32.99
CA ALA A 25 29.18 -21.14 -32.81
C ALA A 25 28.20 -21.84 -33.75
N MET A 26 27.01 -21.25 -33.99
CA MET A 26 26.05 -21.77 -34.98
C MET A 26 26.62 -21.82 -36.40
N LEU A 27 27.48 -20.86 -36.78
CA LEU A 27 28.11 -20.82 -38.10
C LEU A 27 29.21 -21.89 -38.28
N GLN A 28 29.80 -22.37 -37.18
CA GLN A 28 30.94 -23.28 -37.19
C GLN A 28 30.56 -24.75 -36.95
N LEU A 29 29.41 -25.02 -36.32
CA LEU A 29 29.03 -26.37 -35.89
C LEU A 29 28.01 -27.02 -36.84
N SER A 30 28.32 -28.24 -37.30
CA SER A 30 27.36 -29.16 -37.92
C SER A 30 26.53 -29.87 -36.83
N GLY A 31 25.50 -29.18 -36.33
CA GLY A 31 24.60 -29.69 -35.27
C GLY A 31 23.36 -30.42 -35.81
N GLY A 32 22.83 -31.36 -35.03
CA GLY A 32 21.48 -31.89 -35.25
C GLY A 32 20.39 -30.91 -34.77
N PRO A 33 19.09 -31.20 -35.02
CA PRO A 33 17.98 -30.33 -34.63
C PRO A 33 17.95 -29.93 -33.15
N LEU A 34 18.35 -30.84 -32.25
CA LEU A 34 18.45 -30.60 -30.80
C LEU A 34 19.49 -29.52 -30.44
N THR A 35 20.62 -29.49 -31.14
CA THR A 35 21.68 -28.50 -30.93
C THR A 35 21.20 -27.11 -31.32
N PHE A 36 20.52 -26.99 -32.47
CA PHE A 36 19.91 -25.73 -32.90
C PHE A 36 18.79 -25.27 -31.96
N ALA A 37 17.98 -26.18 -31.44
CA ALA A 37 16.97 -25.87 -30.44
C ALA A 37 17.59 -25.31 -29.15
N ALA A 38 18.67 -25.94 -28.65
CA ALA A 38 19.39 -25.47 -27.46
C ALA A 38 19.98 -24.07 -27.68
N PHE A 39 20.59 -23.82 -28.83
CA PHE A 39 21.09 -22.48 -29.17
C PHE A 39 19.96 -21.44 -29.28
N GLY A 40 18.82 -21.80 -29.86
CA GLY A 40 17.65 -20.92 -29.93
C GLY A 40 17.14 -20.52 -28.54
N VAL A 41 17.11 -21.48 -27.60
CA VAL A 41 16.75 -21.20 -26.19
C VAL A 41 17.77 -20.25 -25.55
N LEU A 42 19.06 -20.52 -25.68
CA LEU A 42 20.12 -19.69 -25.09
C LEU A 42 20.14 -18.27 -25.68
N ALA A 43 19.92 -18.13 -26.99
CA ALA A 43 19.80 -16.84 -27.64
C ALA A 43 18.57 -16.08 -27.12
N THR A 44 17.43 -16.75 -27.00
CA THR A 44 16.20 -16.14 -26.46
C THR A 44 16.39 -15.67 -25.03
N LEU A 45 17.01 -16.48 -24.18
CA LEU A 45 17.33 -16.11 -22.79
C LEU A 45 18.29 -14.92 -22.73
N SER A 46 19.30 -14.88 -23.60
CA SER A 46 20.28 -13.78 -23.64
C SER A 46 19.65 -12.48 -24.12
N VAL A 47 18.84 -12.50 -25.19
CA VAL A 47 18.07 -11.31 -25.63
C VAL A 47 17.14 -10.84 -24.51
N THR A 48 16.42 -11.77 -23.87
CA THR A 48 15.52 -11.44 -22.77
C THR A 48 16.27 -10.78 -21.61
N ALA A 49 17.42 -11.33 -21.21
CA ALA A 49 18.27 -10.77 -20.16
C ALA A 49 18.77 -9.36 -20.52
N ALA A 50 19.20 -9.12 -21.77
CA ALA A 50 19.63 -7.81 -22.23
C ALA A 50 18.49 -6.79 -22.22
N VAL A 51 17.31 -7.16 -22.76
CA VAL A 51 16.13 -6.28 -22.81
C VAL A 51 15.63 -5.95 -21.41
N VAL A 52 15.52 -6.95 -20.53
CA VAL A 52 15.09 -6.75 -19.14
C VAL A 52 16.09 -5.87 -18.39
N SER A 53 17.39 -6.11 -18.55
CA SER A 53 18.42 -5.33 -17.87
C SER A 53 18.39 -3.87 -18.32
N GLN A 54 18.28 -3.63 -19.62
CA GLN A 54 18.17 -2.28 -20.18
C GLN A 54 16.86 -1.59 -19.75
N TYR A 55 15.73 -2.31 -19.74
CA TYR A 55 14.46 -1.79 -19.26
C TYR A 55 14.55 -1.36 -17.80
N LEU A 56 15.07 -2.22 -16.91
CA LEU A 56 15.23 -1.91 -15.49
C LEU A 56 16.19 -0.75 -15.27
N ARG A 57 17.25 -0.63 -16.07
CA ARG A 57 18.17 0.51 -16.03
C ARG A 57 17.44 1.83 -16.30
N LEU A 58 16.57 1.87 -17.31
CA LEU A 58 15.76 3.06 -17.63
C LEU A 58 14.81 3.45 -16.49
N GLN A 59 14.45 2.52 -15.61
CA GLN A 59 13.66 2.82 -14.42
C GLN A 59 14.48 3.43 -13.26
N GLN A 60 15.80 3.60 -13.46
CA GLN A 60 16.72 4.27 -12.54
C GLN A 60 16.63 3.74 -11.10
N PRO A 61 16.95 2.45 -10.85
CA PRO A 61 16.91 1.86 -9.52
C PRO A 61 17.73 2.67 -8.50
N CYS A 62 17.18 2.83 -7.30
CA CYS A 62 17.88 3.51 -6.22
C CYS A 62 19.01 2.63 -5.66
N ASN A 63 20.24 3.14 -5.66
CA ASN A 63 21.42 2.39 -5.18
C ASN A 63 21.42 2.09 -3.68
N THR A 64 20.52 2.71 -2.92
CA THR A 64 20.40 2.45 -1.49
C THR A 64 19.52 1.24 -1.21
N LEU A 65 18.76 0.73 -2.21
CA LEU A 65 18.06 -0.55 -2.10
C LEU A 65 19.07 -1.68 -1.88
N GLY A 66 18.75 -2.60 -0.99
CA GLY A 66 19.38 -3.90 -0.93
C GLY A 66 18.85 -4.81 -2.03
N TRP A 67 19.50 -5.95 -2.22
CA TRP A 67 19.15 -6.90 -3.29
C TRP A 67 17.71 -7.39 -3.22
N ARG A 68 17.17 -7.60 -2.01
CA ARG A 68 15.77 -8.02 -1.83
C ARG A 68 14.81 -6.92 -2.29
N GLY A 69 15.02 -5.68 -1.87
CA GLY A 69 14.25 -4.52 -2.32
C GLY A 69 14.32 -4.29 -3.83
N PHE A 70 15.53 -4.34 -4.40
CA PHE A 70 15.72 -4.21 -5.84
C PHE A 70 14.99 -5.29 -6.63
N LEU A 71 15.15 -6.57 -6.26
CA LEU A 71 14.47 -7.69 -6.93
C LEU A 71 12.95 -7.56 -6.82
N MET A 72 12.44 -7.23 -5.63
CA MET A 72 11.00 -7.09 -5.43
C MET A 72 10.42 -5.93 -6.27
N LEU A 73 11.03 -4.73 -6.25
CA LEU A 73 10.56 -3.62 -7.08
C LEU A 73 10.70 -3.91 -8.57
N SER A 74 11.76 -4.61 -8.98
CA SER A 74 11.95 -5.03 -10.38
C SER A 74 10.88 -6.01 -10.83
N LEU A 75 10.56 -7.03 -10.01
CA LEU A 75 9.48 -7.98 -10.29
C LEU A 75 8.12 -7.29 -10.37
N LEU A 76 7.82 -6.38 -9.44
CA LEU A 76 6.60 -5.58 -9.49
C LEU A 76 6.55 -4.74 -10.77
N LYS A 77 7.67 -4.17 -11.20
CA LYS A 77 7.73 -3.36 -12.43
C LYS A 77 7.53 -4.19 -13.70
N LEU A 78 8.13 -5.36 -13.77
CA LEU A 78 8.05 -6.24 -14.95
C LEU A 78 6.69 -6.95 -15.04
N LEU A 79 6.20 -7.50 -13.92
CA LEU A 79 5.04 -8.40 -13.90
C LEU A 79 3.82 -7.75 -13.26
N GLY A 80 4.03 -6.95 -12.21
CA GLY A 80 2.96 -6.34 -11.42
C GLY A 80 2.06 -5.45 -12.25
N VAL A 81 2.57 -4.71 -13.25
CA VAL A 81 1.72 -3.87 -14.13
C VAL A 81 0.74 -4.74 -14.92
N THR A 82 1.20 -5.86 -15.46
CA THR A 82 0.38 -6.78 -16.25
C THR A 82 -0.70 -7.43 -15.38
N TRP A 83 -0.32 -7.94 -14.21
CA TRP A 83 -1.26 -8.51 -13.25
C TRP A 83 -2.28 -7.49 -12.73
N ALA A 84 -1.82 -6.27 -12.43
CA ALA A 84 -2.67 -5.17 -12.01
C ALA A 84 -3.66 -4.75 -13.10
N ARG A 85 -3.22 -4.68 -14.38
CA ARG A 85 -4.10 -4.44 -15.53
C ARG A 85 -5.17 -5.52 -15.65
N TYR A 86 -4.80 -6.79 -15.52
CA TYR A 86 -5.74 -7.90 -15.56
C TYR A 86 -6.75 -7.83 -14.41
N SER A 87 -6.26 -7.61 -13.18
CA SER A 87 -7.10 -7.50 -11.97
C SER A 87 -8.14 -6.38 -12.08
N VAL A 88 -7.79 -5.24 -12.68
CA VAL A 88 -8.71 -4.10 -12.83
C VAL A 88 -9.59 -4.23 -14.08
N TRP A 89 -9.13 -4.92 -15.12
CA TRP A 89 -9.88 -5.12 -16.35
C TRP A 89 -11.20 -5.88 -16.12
N ASP A 90 -11.17 -6.91 -15.29
CA ASP A 90 -12.37 -7.68 -14.92
C ASP A 90 -13.40 -6.82 -14.18
N LEU A 91 -12.94 -5.97 -13.25
CA LEU A 91 -13.79 -4.99 -12.57
C LEU A 91 -14.38 -3.97 -13.55
N LYS A 92 -13.55 -3.42 -14.46
CA LYS A 92 -14.00 -2.47 -15.50
C LYS A 92 -15.04 -3.08 -16.43
N ARG A 93 -14.95 -4.37 -16.74
CA ARG A 93 -15.99 -5.07 -17.52
C ARG A 93 -17.29 -5.15 -16.75
N ALA A 94 -17.24 -5.49 -15.46
CA ALA A 94 -18.43 -5.56 -14.63
C ALA A 94 -19.12 -4.19 -14.50
N TYR A 95 -18.39 -3.08 -14.37
CA TYR A 95 -18.96 -1.73 -14.29
C TYR A 95 -19.65 -1.24 -15.58
N LYS A 96 -19.60 -1.97 -16.70
CA LYS A 96 -20.26 -1.56 -17.95
C LYS A 96 -21.79 -1.68 -17.91
N SER A 97 -22.33 -2.53 -17.03
CA SER A 97 -23.78 -2.67 -16.86
C SER A 97 -24.16 -3.10 -15.45
N GLY A 98 -25.34 -2.69 -14.99
CA GLY A 98 -25.86 -3.09 -13.68
C GLY A 98 -26.04 -4.61 -13.55
N SER A 99 -26.36 -5.31 -14.64
CA SER A 99 -26.49 -6.77 -14.65
C SER A 99 -25.15 -7.48 -14.42
N ALA A 100 -24.07 -6.99 -15.03
CA ALA A 100 -22.74 -7.55 -14.85
C ALA A 100 -22.20 -7.26 -13.44
N MET A 101 -22.45 -6.06 -12.90
CA MET A 101 -22.14 -5.75 -11.49
C MET A 101 -22.88 -6.70 -10.53
N ARG A 102 -24.18 -6.92 -10.74
CA ARG A 102 -24.99 -7.82 -9.92
C ARG A 102 -24.49 -9.27 -9.99
N ALA A 103 -24.19 -9.77 -11.19
CA ALA A 103 -23.64 -11.11 -11.38
C ALA A 103 -22.31 -11.28 -10.63
N LYS A 104 -21.43 -10.27 -10.68
CA LYS A 104 -20.16 -10.28 -9.95
C LYS A 104 -20.36 -10.27 -8.43
N GLN A 105 -21.27 -9.44 -7.93
CA GLN A 105 -21.62 -9.40 -6.50
C GLN A 105 -22.24 -10.71 -6.02
N GLN A 106 -23.11 -11.35 -6.81
CA GLN A 106 -23.65 -12.66 -6.49
C GLN A 106 -22.53 -13.71 -6.44
N GLN A 107 -21.60 -13.70 -7.40
CA GLN A 107 -20.43 -14.59 -7.36
C GLN A 107 -19.61 -14.39 -6.08
N THR A 108 -19.31 -13.13 -5.72
CA THR A 108 -18.56 -12.79 -4.50
C THR A 108 -19.31 -13.23 -3.24
N LEU A 109 -20.63 -13.00 -3.16
CA LEU A 109 -21.46 -13.45 -2.06
C LEU A 109 -21.41 -14.98 -1.91
N MET A 110 -21.62 -15.73 -3.00
CA MET A 110 -21.60 -17.19 -2.95
C MET A 110 -20.24 -17.74 -2.52
N GLN A 111 -19.14 -17.08 -2.90
CA GLN A 111 -17.80 -17.43 -2.41
C GLN A 111 -17.65 -17.21 -0.91
N LEU A 112 -18.15 -16.09 -0.37
CA LEU A 112 -18.09 -15.77 1.06
C LEU A 112 -18.97 -16.73 1.88
N VAL A 113 -20.18 -17.02 1.39
CA VAL A 113 -21.12 -17.98 1.99
C VAL A 113 -20.48 -19.38 2.05
N GLU A 114 -19.91 -19.85 0.95
CA GLU A 114 -19.28 -21.18 0.91
C GLU A 114 -18.06 -21.26 1.84
N GLN A 115 -17.22 -20.22 1.87
CA GLN A 115 -16.08 -20.16 2.81
C GLN A 115 -16.50 -20.18 4.28
N SER A 116 -17.69 -19.64 4.57
CA SER A 116 -18.22 -19.50 5.92
C SER A 116 -19.29 -20.56 6.23
N ARG A 117 -19.53 -21.51 5.34
CA ARG A 117 -20.69 -22.43 5.41
C ARG A 117 -20.78 -23.21 6.71
N GLU A 118 -19.63 -23.69 7.18
CA GLU A 118 -19.50 -24.55 8.36
C GLU A 118 -19.11 -23.79 9.64
N THR A 119 -19.06 -22.46 9.59
CA THR A 119 -18.73 -21.64 10.77
C THR A 119 -19.92 -21.55 11.71
N ILE A 120 -19.70 -21.08 12.93
CA ILE A 120 -20.79 -20.85 13.90
C ILE A 120 -21.82 -19.88 13.29
N PHE A 121 -21.35 -18.77 12.69
CA PHE A 121 -22.23 -17.83 12.01
C PHE A 121 -22.95 -18.47 10.82
N GLY A 122 -22.25 -19.25 9.98
CA GLY A 122 -22.85 -19.88 8.81
C GLY A 122 -23.92 -20.93 9.15
N ARG A 123 -23.69 -21.75 10.18
CA ARG A 123 -24.68 -22.73 10.65
C ARG A 123 -25.91 -22.08 11.25
N ASP A 124 -25.72 -21.07 12.11
CA ASP A 124 -26.82 -20.33 12.74
C ASP A 124 -27.73 -19.63 11.72
N HIS A 125 -27.21 -19.28 10.53
CA HIS A 125 -27.94 -18.62 9.44
C HIS A 125 -28.19 -19.55 8.23
N GLY A 126 -28.03 -20.87 8.38
CA GLY A 126 -28.39 -21.83 7.33
C GLY A 126 -27.66 -21.65 5.99
N PHE A 127 -26.36 -21.30 6.01
CA PHE A 127 -25.58 -21.04 4.79
C PHE A 127 -25.53 -22.22 3.81
N ALA A 128 -25.75 -23.45 4.30
CA ALA A 128 -25.84 -24.64 3.46
C ALA A 128 -26.99 -24.60 2.43
N GLU A 129 -28.03 -23.83 2.71
CA GLU A 129 -29.23 -23.71 1.88
C GLU A 129 -29.23 -22.48 0.98
N VAL A 130 -28.30 -21.55 1.17
CA VAL A 130 -28.22 -20.33 0.36
C VAL A 130 -27.85 -20.69 -1.07
N ARG A 131 -28.64 -20.24 -2.05
CA ARG A 131 -28.38 -20.41 -3.50
C ARG A 131 -28.22 -19.08 -4.23
N GLY A 132 -28.50 -17.96 -3.57
CA GLY A 132 -28.33 -16.63 -4.13
C GLY A 132 -28.57 -15.50 -3.13
N ILE A 133 -28.64 -14.28 -3.66
CA ILE A 133 -28.77 -13.05 -2.86
C ILE A 133 -30.06 -13.06 -2.03
N GLU A 134 -31.19 -13.48 -2.60
CA GLU A 134 -32.47 -13.45 -1.87
C GLU A 134 -32.53 -14.48 -0.73
N ASP A 135 -31.98 -15.67 -0.94
CA ASP A 135 -31.86 -16.68 0.13
C ASP A 135 -30.99 -16.19 1.29
N PHE A 136 -29.91 -15.47 0.96
CA PHE A 136 -29.02 -14.87 1.94
C PHE A 136 -29.74 -13.79 2.75
N ARG A 137 -30.46 -12.87 2.08
CA ARG A 137 -31.24 -11.82 2.74
C ARG A 137 -32.32 -12.36 3.66
N ALA A 138 -33.02 -13.42 3.24
CA ALA A 138 -34.04 -14.06 4.06
C ALA A 138 -33.47 -14.69 5.34
N ARG A 139 -32.19 -15.07 5.34
CA ARG A 139 -31.53 -15.76 6.45
C ARG A 139 -30.67 -14.84 7.32
N VAL A 140 -30.08 -13.79 6.75
CA VAL A 140 -29.14 -12.90 7.42
C VAL A 140 -29.76 -11.50 7.54
N PRO A 141 -30.35 -11.15 8.70
CA PRO A 141 -30.91 -9.83 8.89
C PRO A 141 -29.80 -8.77 8.99
N VAL A 142 -30.14 -7.55 8.56
CA VAL A 142 -29.28 -6.37 8.74
C VAL A 142 -29.09 -6.11 10.23
N ARG A 143 -27.84 -5.95 10.67
CA ARG A 143 -27.48 -5.78 12.07
C ARG A 143 -26.39 -4.72 12.27
N ASN A 144 -26.43 -4.07 13.42
CA ASN A 144 -25.32 -3.29 13.93
C ASN A 144 -24.33 -4.17 14.72
N TYR A 145 -23.20 -3.56 15.14
CA TYR A 145 -22.14 -4.28 15.85
C TYR A 145 -22.61 -4.94 17.16
N ASN A 146 -23.48 -4.29 17.93
CA ASN A 146 -23.94 -4.81 19.22
C ASN A 146 -24.90 -5.99 19.05
N GLU A 147 -25.68 -6.02 17.98
CA GLU A 147 -26.56 -7.14 17.66
C GLU A 147 -25.79 -8.40 17.21
N LEU A 148 -24.49 -8.26 16.92
CA LEU A 148 -23.57 -9.35 16.63
C LEU A 148 -22.75 -9.81 17.85
N ASP A 149 -23.07 -9.32 19.06
CA ASP A 149 -22.26 -9.54 20.28
C ASP A 149 -21.98 -11.03 20.55
N LYS A 150 -22.97 -11.93 20.34
CA LYS A 150 -22.77 -13.38 20.44
C LYS A 150 -21.50 -13.86 19.72
N TYR A 151 -21.33 -13.43 18.48
CA TYR A 151 -20.19 -13.83 17.64
C TYR A 151 -18.95 -13.00 17.93
N ASN A 152 -19.11 -11.69 18.14
CA ASN A 152 -18.00 -10.80 18.48
C ASN A 152 -17.28 -11.24 19.75
N GLN A 153 -18.00 -11.70 20.79
CA GLN A 153 -17.39 -12.20 22.02
C GLN A 153 -16.62 -13.50 21.82
N LEU A 154 -17.15 -14.44 21.02
CA LEU A 154 -16.44 -15.67 20.66
C LEU A 154 -15.14 -15.35 19.90
N ALA A 155 -15.24 -14.47 18.89
CA ALA A 155 -14.09 -14.05 18.12
C ALA A 155 -13.07 -13.27 18.97
N TYR A 156 -13.53 -12.43 19.90
CA TYR A 156 -12.68 -11.73 20.85
C TYR A 156 -11.88 -12.70 21.73
N ARG A 157 -12.51 -13.79 22.19
CA ARG A 157 -11.85 -14.86 22.96
C ARG A 157 -10.90 -15.72 22.13
N GLY A 158 -10.83 -15.52 20.82
CA GLY A 158 -9.97 -16.29 19.92
C GLY A 158 -10.55 -17.65 19.55
N GLU A 159 -11.87 -17.84 19.69
CA GLU A 159 -12.55 -19.07 19.28
C GLU A 159 -12.40 -19.29 17.76
N PRO A 160 -12.19 -20.53 17.31
CA PRO A 160 -12.07 -20.85 15.90
C PRO A 160 -13.43 -20.83 15.20
N ASP A 161 -13.39 -20.65 13.88
CA ASP A 161 -14.53 -20.91 12.98
C ASP A 161 -15.80 -20.11 13.34
N VAL A 162 -15.65 -18.88 13.85
CA VAL A 162 -16.79 -18.03 14.24
C VAL A 162 -17.46 -17.42 13.01
N TYR A 163 -16.76 -16.52 12.31
CA TYR A 163 -17.23 -15.90 11.07
C TYR A 163 -16.69 -16.61 9.84
N PHE A 164 -15.38 -16.88 9.83
CA PHE A 164 -14.66 -17.59 8.79
C PHE A 164 -13.83 -18.71 9.41
N LYS A 165 -13.42 -19.70 8.60
CA LYS A 165 -12.62 -20.82 9.09
C LYS A 165 -11.26 -20.38 9.62
N GLY A 166 -10.85 -20.91 10.77
CA GLY A 166 -9.60 -20.60 11.47
C GLY A 166 -9.80 -19.77 12.74
N ARG A 167 -8.70 -19.56 13.47
CA ARG A 167 -8.66 -18.67 14.65
C ARG A 167 -8.32 -17.24 14.23
N PRO A 168 -8.81 -16.22 14.95
CA PRO A 168 -8.37 -14.84 14.74
C PRO A 168 -6.85 -14.69 14.96
N ASP A 169 -6.13 -14.27 13.93
CA ASP A 169 -4.71 -13.89 14.03
C ASP A 169 -4.53 -12.58 14.80
N CYS A 170 -5.53 -11.70 14.71
CA CYS A 170 -5.56 -10.40 15.35
C CYS A 170 -6.99 -9.85 15.37
N LEU A 171 -7.22 -8.97 16.33
CA LEU A 171 -8.41 -8.16 16.45
C LEU A 171 -8.09 -6.74 15.99
N PHE A 172 -8.70 -6.34 14.88
CA PHE A 172 -8.62 -4.96 14.45
C PHE A 172 -9.49 -4.07 15.30
N LYS A 173 -8.85 -3.08 15.92
CA LYS A 173 -9.52 -2.07 16.73
C LYS A 173 -9.85 -0.86 15.87
N THR A 174 -11.10 -0.43 15.86
CA THR A 174 -11.48 0.80 15.15
C THR A 174 -11.00 2.04 15.90
N SER A 175 -10.78 3.12 15.17
CA SER A 175 -10.36 4.43 15.71
C SER A 175 -11.52 5.26 16.28
N GLY A 176 -12.74 4.70 16.38
CA GLY A 176 -13.94 5.42 16.77
C GLY A 176 -13.93 5.87 18.24
N THR A 177 -14.30 7.13 18.48
CA THR A 177 -14.23 7.84 19.77
C THR A 177 -15.50 7.77 20.63
N THR A 178 -16.44 6.88 20.35
CA THR A 178 -17.69 6.77 21.14
C THR A 178 -18.05 5.31 21.45
N GLY A 179 -17.89 4.93 22.73
CA GLY A 179 -18.32 3.63 23.28
C GLY A 179 -17.25 2.54 23.30
N LYS A 180 -17.50 1.44 24.04
CA LYS A 180 -16.62 0.27 24.17
C LYS A 180 -15.99 -0.07 22.81
N ASN A 181 -14.66 -0.02 22.74
CA ASN A 181 -13.92 -0.09 21.48
C ASN A 181 -14.31 -1.32 20.66
N LYS A 182 -14.82 -1.13 19.44
CA LYS A 182 -15.20 -2.23 18.54
C LYS A 182 -13.95 -2.96 18.05
N THR A 183 -14.00 -4.29 18.10
CA THR A 183 -12.96 -5.17 17.57
C THR A 183 -13.51 -6.09 16.49
N PHE A 184 -12.74 -6.28 15.44
CA PHE A 184 -13.08 -7.15 14.32
C PHE A 184 -12.03 -8.23 14.16
N SER A 185 -12.43 -9.50 14.13
CA SER A 185 -11.51 -10.60 13.97
C SER A 185 -10.98 -10.70 12.56
N VAL A 186 -9.68 -10.96 12.45
CA VAL A 186 -8.98 -11.05 11.18
C VAL A 186 -8.34 -12.41 11.08
N ILE A 187 -8.61 -13.10 9.98
CA ILE A 187 -7.94 -14.34 9.62
C ILE A 187 -6.98 -14.02 8.47
N ARG A 188 -5.69 -14.19 8.72
CA ARG A 188 -4.60 -13.68 7.87
C ARG A 188 -4.71 -14.12 6.41
N PRO A 189 -4.93 -15.41 6.07
CA PRO A 189 -5.11 -15.82 4.68
C PRO A 189 -6.24 -15.08 3.94
N ILE A 190 -7.32 -14.75 4.64
CA ILE A 190 -8.47 -14.03 4.07
C ILE A 190 -8.11 -12.56 3.88
N ALA A 191 -7.52 -11.95 4.90
CA ALA A 191 -7.06 -10.57 4.85
C ALA A 191 -6.01 -10.35 3.76
N GLU A 192 -5.02 -11.24 3.63
CA GLU A 192 -3.96 -11.17 2.63
C GLU A 192 -4.52 -11.22 1.20
N ARG A 193 -5.56 -12.03 0.94
CA ARG A 193 -6.23 -12.07 -0.37
C ARG A 193 -6.90 -10.73 -0.70
N SER A 194 -7.60 -10.13 0.26
CA SER A 194 -8.26 -8.82 0.08
C SER A 194 -7.22 -7.69 -0.07
N LEU A 195 -6.18 -7.70 0.76
CA LEU A 195 -5.06 -6.74 0.69
C LEU A 195 -4.27 -6.85 -0.62
N MET A 196 -4.09 -8.06 -1.16
CA MET A 196 -3.46 -8.27 -2.46
C MET A 196 -4.26 -7.59 -3.58
N SER A 197 -5.60 -7.65 -3.52
CA SER A 197 -6.44 -6.99 -4.52
C SER A 197 -6.33 -5.45 -4.45
N ILE A 198 -6.22 -4.89 -3.24
CA ILE A 198 -5.90 -3.46 -3.03
C ILE A 198 -4.52 -3.14 -3.59
N PHE A 199 -3.52 -3.96 -3.27
CA PHE A 199 -2.17 -3.76 -3.74
C PHE A 199 -2.09 -3.72 -5.27
N MET A 200 -2.79 -4.63 -5.95
CA MET A 200 -2.90 -4.63 -7.41
C MET A 200 -3.60 -3.38 -7.95
N LEU A 201 -4.70 -2.95 -7.34
CA LEU A 201 -5.38 -1.71 -7.71
C LEU A 201 -4.45 -0.51 -7.58
N VAL A 202 -3.81 -0.33 -6.41
CA VAL A 202 -2.87 0.76 -6.16
C VAL A 202 -1.80 0.71 -7.25
N TYR A 203 -1.18 -0.45 -7.46
CA TYR A 203 -0.13 -0.62 -8.46
C TYR A 203 -0.59 -0.27 -9.89
N TYR A 204 -1.80 -0.67 -10.29
CA TYR A 204 -2.40 -0.28 -11.57
C TYR A 204 -2.48 1.25 -11.72
N THR A 205 -2.96 1.93 -10.66
CA THR A 205 -3.17 3.37 -10.68
C THR A 205 -1.88 4.18 -10.67
N ARG A 206 -0.79 3.68 -10.05
CA ARG A 206 0.51 4.38 -9.94
C ARG A 206 1.08 4.83 -11.28
N GLU A 207 1.28 3.89 -12.19
CA GLU A 207 1.90 4.15 -13.51
C GLU A 207 1.03 5.08 -14.37
N LEU A 208 -0.28 4.84 -14.34
CA LEU A 208 -1.24 5.57 -15.16
C LEU A 208 -1.43 7.00 -14.65
N LEU A 209 -1.50 7.19 -13.33
CA LEU A 209 -1.55 8.50 -12.70
C LEU A 209 -0.29 9.31 -13.00
N ALA A 210 0.89 8.70 -12.77
CA ALA A 210 2.16 9.36 -13.08
C ALA A 210 2.21 9.81 -14.56
N SER A 211 1.89 8.90 -15.48
CA SER A 211 1.93 9.17 -16.92
C SER A 211 0.94 10.27 -17.35
N ARG A 212 -0.27 10.31 -16.78
CA ARG A 212 -1.27 11.36 -17.06
C ARG A 212 -0.83 12.76 -16.64
N HIS A 213 0.00 12.84 -15.61
CA HIS A 213 0.55 14.10 -15.12
C HIS A 213 1.95 14.39 -15.66
N GLY A 214 2.37 13.74 -16.75
CA GLY A 214 3.69 13.96 -17.38
C GLY A 214 4.86 13.51 -16.51
N ARG A 215 4.63 12.65 -15.52
CA ARG A 215 5.61 12.15 -14.56
C ARG A 215 5.89 10.66 -14.79
N GLN A 216 6.97 10.16 -14.19
CA GLN A 216 7.38 8.76 -14.34
C GLN A 216 7.46 8.07 -12.97
N TYR A 217 6.91 6.87 -12.88
CA TYR A 217 7.04 6.03 -11.69
C TYR A 217 8.32 5.18 -11.78
N LYS A 218 9.40 5.64 -11.15
CA LYS A 218 10.75 5.02 -11.19
C LYS A 218 10.99 4.07 -10.00
N LEU A 219 12.03 3.23 -10.09
CA LEU A 219 12.42 2.27 -9.04
C LEU A 219 13.15 2.96 -7.88
N LYS A 220 12.47 3.91 -7.23
CA LYS A 220 12.96 4.64 -6.07
C LYS A 220 12.29 4.14 -4.79
N ARG A 221 12.87 4.47 -3.64
CA ARG A 221 12.30 4.12 -2.33
C ARG A 221 10.97 4.86 -2.11
N LEU A 222 10.02 4.20 -1.46
CA LEU A 222 8.69 4.75 -1.19
C LEU A 222 8.72 5.50 0.14
N PHE A 223 8.27 6.76 0.16
CA PHE A 223 8.19 7.53 1.38
C PHE A 223 6.88 7.23 2.11
N VAL A 224 6.94 6.41 3.16
CA VAL A 224 5.79 6.02 3.98
C VAL A 224 5.84 6.74 5.32
N VAL A 225 4.75 7.39 5.73
CA VAL A 225 4.64 8.06 7.04
C VAL A 225 3.53 7.41 7.86
N ARG A 226 3.92 6.72 8.94
CA ARG A 226 2.98 6.04 9.84
C ARG A 226 3.55 5.97 11.23
N ASN A 227 2.73 6.31 12.22
CA ASN A 227 3.02 5.95 13.61
C ASN A 227 2.26 4.66 13.95
N LEU A 228 2.99 3.59 14.29
CA LEU A 228 2.40 2.31 14.64
C LEU A 228 2.42 2.13 16.16
N PRO A 229 1.29 1.79 16.80
CA PRO A 229 1.26 1.59 18.24
C PRO A 229 2.04 0.33 18.65
N LYS A 230 2.48 0.29 19.91
CA LYS A 230 3.03 -0.90 20.56
C LYS A 230 2.07 -2.09 20.42
N ASP A 231 2.66 -3.27 20.28
CA ASP A 231 1.98 -4.55 20.27
C ASP A 231 1.18 -4.72 21.55
N ARG A 232 -0.07 -5.14 21.39
CA ARG A 232 -1.00 -5.39 22.49
C ARG A 232 -1.74 -6.68 22.22
N GLN A 233 -2.21 -7.29 23.30
CA GLN A 233 -3.10 -8.45 23.28
C GLN A 233 -4.26 -8.18 24.22
N ASN A 234 -5.38 -8.86 24.02
CA ASN A 234 -6.44 -8.91 25.02
C ASN A 234 -6.11 -9.91 26.15
N GLU A 235 -6.99 -10.02 27.13
CA GLU A 235 -6.88 -10.94 28.25
C GLU A 235 -6.85 -12.42 27.87
N PHE A 236 -7.23 -12.76 26.63
CA PHE A 236 -7.18 -14.13 26.08
C PHE A 236 -5.91 -14.39 25.25
N GLY A 237 -4.98 -13.42 25.18
CA GLY A 237 -3.74 -13.54 24.40
C GLY A 237 -3.89 -13.28 22.90
N VAL A 238 -5.06 -12.83 22.43
CA VAL A 238 -5.30 -12.51 21.02
C VAL A 238 -4.70 -11.13 20.71
N PRO A 239 -3.83 -11.00 19.68
CA PRO A 239 -3.25 -9.71 19.29
C PRO A 239 -4.31 -8.67 18.95
N ILE A 240 -4.06 -7.40 19.32
CA ILE A 240 -4.88 -6.25 18.95
C ILE A 240 -4.02 -5.23 18.22
N ALA A 241 -4.44 -4.83 17.02
CA ALA A 241 -3.72 -3.84 16.23
C ALA A 241 -4.68 -3.02 15.35
N PRO A 242 -4.30 -1.82 14.91
CA PRO A 242 -5.01 -1.18 13.80
C PRO A 242 -4.76 -1.93 12.48
N LEU A 243 -5.72 -1.88 11.56
CA LEU A 243 -5.61 -2.45 10.21
C LEU A 243 -4.32 -1.99 9.48
N THR A 244 -3.88 -0.74 9.72
CA THR A 244 -2.68 -0.17 9.09
C THR A 244 -1.40 -0.96 9.36
N LYS A 245 -1.32 -1.72 10.45
CA LYS A 245 -0.16 -2.58 10.77
C LYS A 245 -0.01 -3.76 9.79
N TYR A 246 -1.08 -4.13 9.10
CA TYR A 246 -1.09 -5.21 8.09
C TYR A 246 -0.69 -4.74 6.69
N PHE A 247 -0.58 -3.42 6.47
CA PHE A 247 -0.05 -2.85 5.23
C PHE A 247 1.48 -2.73 5.26
N HIS A 248 2.20 -3.79 5.66
CA HIS A 248 3.66 -3.77 5.79
C HIS A 248 4.31 -4.71 4.78
N THR A 249 5.31 -4.22 4.04
CA THR A 249 6.16 -5.06 3.20
C THR A 249 7.45 -5.38 3.96
N PRO A 250 7.80 -6.66 4.21
CA PRO A 250 8.97 -7.05 5.01
C PRO A 250 10.31 -6.84 4.27
N VAL A 251 10.33 -5.97 3.26
CA VAL A 251 11.45 -5.76 2.35
C VAL A 251 11.82 -4.27 2.36
N ASP A 252 13.10 -3.99 2.18
CA ASP A 252 13.75 -2.69 2.31
C ASP A 252 13.46 -1.76 1.12
N ILE A 253 12.20 -1.42 0.91
CA ILE A 253 11.76 -0.52 -0.17
C ILE A 253 11.33 0.86 0.29
N TYR A 254 11.16 1.06 1.59
CA TYR A 254 10.76 2.35 2.16
C TYR A 254 11.97 3.26 2.37
N THR A 255 11.79 4.58 2.39
CA THR A 255 12.89 5.50 2.73
C THR A 255 13.38 5.26 4.15
N THR A 256 12.46 5.08 5.09
CA THR A 256 12.76 4.71 6.48
C THR A 256 12.95 3.20 6.62
N PRO A 257 13.96 2.72 7.38
CA PRO A 257 14.14 1.32 7.69
C PRO A 257 12.92 0.69 8.38
N VAL A 258 12.69 -0.61 8.11
CA VAL A 258 11.56 -1.38 8.64
C VAL A 258 11.57 -1.44 10.16
N GLU A 259 12.75 -1.44 10.77
CA GLU A 259 12.98 -1.52 12.19
C GLU A 259 12.44 -0.29 12.93
N ALA A 260 12.50 0.89 12.30
CA ALA A 260 11.90 2.10 12.86
C ALA A 260 10.38 1.93 13.02
N PHE A 261 9.68 1.41 12.00
CA PHE A 261 8.24 1.16 12.08
C PHE A 261 7.86 0.11 13.13
N LYS A 262 8.75 -0.85 13.41
CA LYS A 262 8.50 -1.93 14.37
C LYS A 262 8.80 -1.54 15.81
N LYS A 263 9.82 -0.72 16.04
CA LYS A 263 10.38 -0.45 17.38
C LYS A 263 10.12 0.98 17.88
N ILE A 264 9.84 1.94 17.00
CA ILE A 264 9.53 3.33 17.38
C ILE A 264 8.02 3.51 17.43
N HIS A 265 7.51 3.88 18.61
CA HIS A 265 6.08 4.08 18.87
C HIS A 265 5.74 5.48 19.38
N ASP A 266 6.76 6.27 19.74
CA ASP A 266 6.60 7.70 20.02
C ASP A 266 6.41 8.45 18.70
N ALA A 267 5.35 9.27 18.64
CA ALA A 267 4.95 9.94 17.41
C ALA A 267 6.00 10.95 16.94
N ASP A 268 6.52 11.79 17.84
CA ASP A 268 7.50 12.83 17.53
C ASP A 268 8.79 12.21 16.98
N THR A 269 9.29 11.19 17.69
CA THR A 269 10.47 10.42 17.29
C THR A 269 10.26 9.76 15.93
N GLY A 270 9.10 9.14 15.71
CA GLY A 270 8.74 8.52 14.43
C GLY A 270 8.77 9.54 13.28
N PHE A 271 8.10 10.69 13.45
CA PHE A 271 8.09 11.75 12.43
C PHE A 271 9.47 12.36 12.18
N TYR A 272 10.30 12.52 13.21
CA TYR A 272 11.68 13.00 13.06
C TYR A 272 12.51 12.01 12.22
N VAL A 273 12.48 10.72 12.58
CA VAL A 273 13.20 9.67 11.85
C VAL A 273 12.71 9.57 10.41
N HIS A 274 11.39 9.60 10.18
CA HIS A 274 10.82 9.63 8.83
C HIS A 274 11.31 10.84 8.02
N SER A 275 11.40 12.02 8.64
CA SER A 275 11.88 13.26 8.02
C SER A 275 13.33 13.14 7.55
N VAL A 276 14.24 12.71 8.45
CA VAL A 276 15.67 12.57 8.13
C VAL A 276 15.86 11.57 6.98
N PHE A 277 15.29 10.37 7.10
CA PHE A 277 15.44 9.34 6.06
C PHE A 277 14.82 9.74 4.73
N ALA A 278 13.68 10.42 4.71
CA ALA A 278 13.07 10.87 3.47
C ALA A 278 13.93 11.95 2.79
N LEU A 279 14.31 12.99 3.53
CA LEU A 279 15.04 14.15 2.97
C LEU A 279 16.48 13.82 2.58
N TRP A 280 17.09 12.81 3.22
CA TRP A 280 18.37 12.23 2.83
C TRP A 280 18.36 11.65 1.39
N HIS A 281 17.19 11.21 0.91
CA HIS A 281 17.00 10.81 -0.48
C HIS A 281 16.68 12.02 -1.36
N GLU A 282 17.42 12.17 -2.46
CA GLU A 282 17.17 13.20 -3.49
C GLU A 282 15.94 12.88 -4.35
N GLN A 283 15.57 11.60 -4.43
CA GLN A 283 14.47 11.11 -5.23
C GLN A 283 13.68 10.06 -4.46
N ILE A 284 12.36 10.15 -4.54
CA ILE A 284 11.41 9.21 -3.94
C ILE A 284 10.46 8.68 -5.01
N GLY A 285 10.03 7.43 -4.85
CA GLY A 285 9.20 6.72 -5.83
C GLY A 285 7.72 7.05 -5.69
N GLU A 286 7.28 7.32 -4.47
CA GLU A 286 5.96 7.86 -4.14
C GLU A 286 6.00 8.42 -2.72
N VAL A 287 4.99 9.23 -2.37
CA VAL A 287 4.66 9.51 -0.96
C VAL A 287 3.38 8.76 -0.64
N ASN A 288 3.40 7.94 0.41
CA ASN A 288 2.32 7.07 0.82
C ASN A 288 1.93 7.36 2.26
N VAL A 289 0.91 8.20 2.42
CA VAL A 289 0.43 8.68 3.71
C VAL A 289 -1.09 8.73 3.69
N PHE A 290 -1.72 7.61 4.06
CA PHE A 290 -3.17 7.48 3.94
C PHE A 290 -3.93 8.57 4.71
N PHE A 291 -3.49 8.92 5.92
CA PHE A 291 -4.13 9.95 6.75
C PHE A 291 -3.42 11.30 6.59
N PRO A 292 -4.11 12.34 6.04
CA PRO A 292 -3.54 13.69 5.93
C PRO A 292 -3.00 14.26 7.25
N THR A 293 -3.61 13.91 8.38
CA THR A 293 -3.17 14.34 9.71
C THR A 293 -1.74 13.91 10.05
N ASN A 294 -1.30 12.73 9.58
CA ASN A 294 0.08 12.29 9.72
C ASN A 294 1.03 13.15 8.87
N LEU A 295 0.60 13.56 7.67
CA LEU A 295 1.41 14.41 6.80
C LEU A 295 1.56 15.82 7.38
N ILE A 296 0.49 16.37 7.98
CA ILE A 296 0.52 17.64 8.71
C ILE A 296 1.50 17.55 9.88
N SER A 297 1.44 16.47 10.65
CA SER A 297 2.32 16.26 11.80
C SER A 297 3.78 16.13 11.38
N LEU A 298 4.06 15.43 10.27
CA LEU A 298 5.39 15.36 9.67
C LEU A 298 5.90 16.76 9.26
N VAL A 299 5.12 17.54 8.51
CA VAL A 299 5.52 18.88 8.06
C VAL A 299 5.81 19.80 9.26
N ARG A 300 4.99 19.74 10.32
CA ARG A 300 5.23 20.47 11.56
C ARG A 300 6.52 20.03 12.26
N CYS A 301 6.78 18.72 12.29
CA CYS A 301 8.00 18.15 12.85
C CYS A 301 9.24 18.64 12.08
N VAL A 302 9.20 18.63 10.74
CA VAL A 302 10.28 19.14 9.87
C VAL A 302 10.54 20.60 10.18
N SER A 303 9.50 21.45 10.16
CA SER A 303 9.65 22.89 10.39
C SER A 303 10.22 23.20 11.79
N SER A 304 9.76 22.47 12.82
CA SER A 304 10.20 22.69 14.21
C SER A 304 11.61 22.16 14.50
N ASN A 305 12.13 21.27 13.65
CA ASN A 305 13.44 20.64 13.84
C ASN A 305 14.37 20.84 12.63
N TRP A 306 14.12 21.88 11.83
CA TRP A 306 14.76 22.05 10.52
C TRP A 306 16.28 21.90 10.57
N ASP A 307 16.93 22.67 11.43
CA ASP A 307 18.39 22.65 11.56
C ASP A 307 18.93 21.30 12.00
N SER A 308 18.26 20.62 12.95
CA SER A 308 18.66 19.30 13.42
C SER A 308 18.48 18.23 12.34
N VAL A 309 17.36 18.26 11.62
CA VAL A 309 17.11 17.33 10.50
C VAL A 309 18.18 17.48 9.43
N LEU A 310 18.54 18.72 9.06
CA LEU A 310 19.57 18.96 8.06
C LEU A 310 20.98 18.62 8.57
N SER A 311 21.27 18.88 9.84
CA SER A 311 22.54 18.49 10.46
C SER A 311 22.71 16.95 10.48
N ASP A 312 21.65 16.21 10.77
CA ASP A 312 21.67 14.75 10.74
C ASP A 312 21.88 14.20 9.31
N ILE A 313 21.32 14.85 8.29
CA ILE A 313 21.56 14.51 6.88
C ILE A 313 23.00 14.83 6.47
N GLU A 314 23.50 16.01 6.86
CA GLU A 314 24.84 16.49 6.58
C GLU A 314 25.90 15.55 7.17
N ASN A 315 25.72 15.17 8.44
CA ASN A 315 26.62 14.28 9.18
C ASN A 315 26.36 12.79 8.93
N GLY A 316 25.22 12.44 8.33
CA GLY A 316 24.83 11.05 8.06
C GLY A 316 24.53 10.25 9.33
N LYS A 317 24.00 10.88 10.37
CA LYS A 317 23.76 10.25 11.67
C LYS A 317 22.60 10.94 12.40
N LEU A 318 21.72 10.15 13.00
CA LEU A 318 20.62 10.64 13.83
C LEU A 318 21.15 11.16 15.18
N SER A 319 20.66 12.33 15.58
CA SER A 319 20.89 12.96 16.88
C SER A 319 20.10 12.26 17.99
N ALA A 320 20.79 11.65 18.96
CA ALA A 320 20.17 10.84 20.01
C ALA A 320 19.22 11.65 20.90
N GLU A 321 19.54 12.92 21.14
CA GLU A 321 18.76 13.87 21.94
C GLU A 321 17.39 14.21 21.33
N LYS A 322 17.20 13.95 20.03
CA LYS A 322 15.91 14.12 19.35
C LYS A 322 15.02 12.89 19.43
N LEU A 323 15.55 11.75 19.90
CA LEU A 323 14.87 10.47 19.86
C LEU A 323 14.46 10.04 21.27
N LYS A 324 13.16 10.03 21.53
CA LYS A 324 12.59 9.50 22.77
C LYS A 324 12.39 7.99 22.63
N ASP A 325 12.65 7.25 23.70
CA ASP A 325 12.45 5.80 23.77
C ASP A 325 13.16 4.98 22.68
N VAL A 326 14.33 5.46 22.20
CA VAL A 326 15.19 4.73 21.26
C VAL A 326 16.45 4.26 21.97
N ASP A 327 16.64 2.95 22.06
CA ASP A 327 17.85 2.37 22.64
C ASP A 327 19.08 2.52 21.73
N LYS A 328 20.27 2.31 22.31
CA LYS A 328 21.55 2.46 21.59
C LYS A 328 21.71 1.46 20.45
N GLU A 329 21.13 0.28 20.56
CA GLU A 329 21.23 -0.77 19.54
C GLU A 329 20.43 -0.38 18.30
N LEU A 330 19.19 0.05 18.48
CA LEU A 330 18.33 0.57 17.42
C LEU A 330 18.93 1.83 16.79
N LEU A 331 19.42 2.77 17.59
CA LEU A 331 20.08 3.97 17.06
C LEU A 331 21.31 3.60 16.21
N SER A 332 22.15 2.69 16.70
CA SER A 332 23.31 2.19 15.94
C SER A 332 22.88 1.55 14.63
N LEU A 333 21.85 0.70 14.66
CA LEU A 333 21.29 0.05 13.48
C LEU A 333 20.75 1.05 12.46
N LEU A 334 19.95 2.04 12.89
CA LEU A 334 19.40 3.06 11.99
C LEU A 334 20.52 3.90 11.35
N ASN A 335 21.56 4.23 12.11
CA ASN A 335 22.69 4.99 11.58
C ASN A 335 23.51 4.23 10.52
N GLN A 336 23.43 2.90 10.45
CA GLN A 336 24.07 2.13 9.36
C GLN A 336 23.43 2.40 7.98
N TYR A 337 22.20 2.91 7.94
CA TYR A 337 21.49 3.24 6.69
C TYR A 337 21.78 4.66 6.19
N LEU A 338 22.47 5.48 6.97
CA LEU A 338 22.78 6.87 6.64
C LEU A 338 24.26 7.02 6.32
N SER A 339 24.56 7.87 5.35
CA SER A 339 25.91 8.36 5.08
C SER A 339 25.89 9.88 5.00
N PRO A 340 27.00 10.58 5.29
CA PRO A 340 27.06 12.03 5.18
C PRO A 340 26.61 12.52 3.80
N LYS A 341 25.72 13.53 3.75
CA LYS A 341 25.27 14.19 2.52
C LYS A 341 25.20 15.72 2.69
N PRO A 342 26.34 16.40 2.84
CA PRO A 342 26.40 17.85 3.02
C PRO A 342 25.79 18.62 1.85
N GLU A 343 26.01 18.17 0.61
CA GLU A 343 25.44 18.80 -0.59
C GLU A 343 23.91 18.78 -0.60
N ARG A 344 23.30 17.66 -0.15
CA ARG A 344 21.84 17.55 -0.03
C ARG A 344 21.31 18.48 1.05
N ALA A 345 21.97 18.56 2.20
CA ALA A 345 21.59 19.47 3.26
C ALA A 345 21.68 20.94 2.79
N ALA A 346 22.78 21.32 2.12
CA ALA A 346 22.95 22.65 1.54
C ALA A 346 21.89 22.99 0.48
N GLN A 347 21.56 22.04 -0.39
CA GLN A 347 20.47 22.18 -1.36
C GLN A 347 19.12 22.46 -0.67
N LEU A 348 18.79 21.72 0.39
CA LEU A 348 17.56 21.91 1.14
C LEU A 348 17.53 23.28 1.84
N ARG A 349 18.65 23.73 2.43
CA ARG A 349 18.77 25.11 2.97
C ARG A 349 18.54 26.17 1.90
N SER A 350 19.09 25.98 0.70
CA SER A 350 18.88 26.90 -0.43
C SER A 350 17.41 26.99 -0.85
N LEU A 351 16.69 25.86 -0.84
CA LEU A 351 15.29 25.80 -1.25
C LEU A 351 14.29 26.39 -0.22
N PHE A 352 14.61 26.31 1.07
CA PHE A 352 13.65 26.61 2.15
C PHE A 352 14.17 27.57 3.22
N GLY A 353 15.40 28.08 3.09
CA GLY A 353 16.03 28.97 4.06
C GLY A 353 16.12 28.34 5.44
N ASP A 354 15.51 29.01 6.43
CA ASP A 354 15.46 28.60 7.84
C ASP A 354 14.33 27.59 8.15
N GLY A 355 13.61 27.11 7.13
CA GLY A 355 12.57 26.09 7.28
C GLY A 355 11.26 26.60 7.90
N LYS A 356 11.10 27.92 8.08
CA LYS A 356 9.84 28.51 8.55
C LYS A 356 8.74 28.52 7.49
N ASP A 357 9.11 28.63 6.21
CA ASP A 357 8.16 28.50 5.10
C ASP A 357 8.48 27.29 4.21
N LEU A 358 7.65 26.26 4.36
CA LEU A 358 7.73 25.03 3.58
C LEU A 358 6.72 25.03 2.42
N SER A 359 6.39 26.20 1.85
CA SER A 359 5.53 26.29 0.66
C SER A 359 6.11 25.48 -0.50
N GLY A 360 5.30 24.57 -1.05
CA GLY A 360 5.72 23.63 -2.10
C GLY A 360 6.77 22.63 -1.64
N PHE A 361 6.83 22.31 -0.34
CA PHE A 361 7.77 21.35 0.24
C PHE A 361 7.98 20.08 -0.59
N PHE A 362 6.91 19.35 -0.92
CA PHE A 362 7.04 18.07 -1.63
C PHE A 362 7.53 18.25 -3.06
N GLU A 363 7.03 19.27 -3.76
CA GLU A 363 7.43 19.60 -5.12
C GLU A 363 8.91 20.02 -5.19
N LYS A 364 9.35 20.90 -4.29
CA LYS A 364 10.72 21.43 -4.30
C LYS A 364 11.74 20.42 -3.78
N ALA A 365 11.43 19.70 -2.69
CA ALA A 365 12.33 18.71 -2.12
C ALA A 365 12.52 17.50 -3.05
N TRP A 366 11.47 17.12 -3.78
CA TRP A 366 11.47 16.00 -4.74
C TRP A 366 10.75 16.35 -6.05
N PRO A 367 11.38 17.09 -6.98
CA PRO A 367 10.73 17.56 -8.22
C PRO A 367 10.15 16.45 -9.11
N ASN A 368 10.71 15.24 -9.01
CA ASN A 368 10.31 14.07 -9.80
C ASN A 368 9.36 13.13 -9.06
N VAL A 369 8.84 13.50 -7.88
CA VAL A 369 7.86 12.66 -7.18
C VAL A 369 6.60 12.51 -8.04
N PRO A 370 6.11 11.29 -8.31
CA PRO A 370 5.01 11.11 -9.25
C PRO A 370 3.66 11.56 -8.69
N PHE A 371 3.39 11.30 -7.41
CA PHE A 371 2.16 11.69 -6.71
C PHE A 371 2.31 11.50 -5.19
N VAL A 372 1.37 12.05 -4.43
CA VAL A 372 1.16 11.78 -3.00
C VAL A 372 -0.15 11.04 -2.82
N MET A 373 -0.09 9.83 -2.25
CA MET A 373 -1.27 9.03 -1.93
C MET A 373 -1.77 9.33 -0.52
N LEU A 374 -2.97 9.90 -0.41
CA LEU A 374 -3.65 10.25 0.84
C LEU A 374 -5.16 10.31 0.67
N ALA A 375 -5.93 10.17 1.75
CA ALA A 375 -7.38 10.38 1.76
C ALA A 375 -7.70 11.88 1.60
N ARG A 376 -8.69 12.23 0.77
CA ARG A 376 -9.02 13.64 0.46
C ARG A 376 -10.51 13.98 0.65
N SER A 377 -11.33 12.96 0.91
CA SER A 377 -12.78 13.07 1.02
C SER A 377 -13.28 12.95 2.48
N GLY A 378 -14.54 13.31 2.70
CA GLY A 378 -15.19 13.25 4.02
C GLY A 378 -14.51 14.19 5.03
N SER A 379 -14.30 13.71 6.26
CA SER A 379 -13.65 14.49 7.32
C SER A 379 -12.19 14.87 7.02
N PHE A 380 -11.57 14.26 6.00
CA PHE A 380 -10.21 14.57 5.57
C PHE A 380 -10.10 15.74 4.60
N GLU A 381 -11.21 16.27 4.09
CA GLU A 381 -11.20 17.37 3.13
C GLU A 381 -10.53 18.64 3.69
N SER A 382 -10.87 19.01 4.93
CA SER A 382 -10.28 20.19 5.59
C SER A 382 -8.76 20.03 5.83
N PRO A 383 -8.28 18.93 6.47
CA PRO A 383 -6.85 18.64 6.55
C PRO A 383 -6.13 18.61 5.18
N TYR A 384 -6.77 18.06 4.14
CA TYR A 384 -6.21 18.03 2.79
C TYR A 384 -6.06 19.43 2.20
N ARG A 385 -7.06 20.31 2.34
CA ARG A 385 -6.98 21.72 1.90
C ARG A 385 -5.80 22.46 2.56
N PHE A 386 -5.56 22.22 3.86
CA PHE A 386 -4.40 22.78 4.56
C PHE A 386 -3.07 22.29 3.95
N LEU A 387 -3.01 21.04 3.50
CA LEU A 387 -1.79 20.47 2.90
C LEU A 387 -1.48 21.00 1.51
N LYS A 388 -2.44 21.56 0.75
CA LYS A 388 -2.20 22.06 -0.61
C LYS A 388 -1.01 23.03 -0.70
N LYS A 389 -0.84 23.91 0.31
CA LYS A 389 0.31 24.83 0.39
C LYS A 389 1.65 24.09 0.36
N TYR A 390 1.77 22.96 1.03
CA TYR A 390 3.02 22.19 1.15
C TYR A 390 3.21 21.20 -0.01
N LEU A 391 2.12 20.69 -0.58
CA LEU A 391 2.15 19.76 -1.71
C LEU A 391 2.65 20.42 -3.00
N GLY A 392 2.36 21.72 -3.19
CA GLY A 392 2.66 22.41 -4.45
C GLY A 392 1.84 21.80 -5.60
N ASN A 393 2.45 21.61 -6.76
CA ASN A 393 1.82 21.01 -7.93
C ASN A 393 1.94 19.47 -7.99
N VAL A 394 2.28 18.81 -6.88
CA VAL A 394 2.36 17.34 -6.84
C VAL A 394 0.94 16.76 -6.88
N PRO A 395 0.61 15.88 -7.84
CA PRO A 395 -0.71 15.28 -7.94
C PRO A 395 -1.02 14.47 -6.69
N THR A 396 -2.29 14.50 -6.26
CA THR A 396 -2.72 13.71 -5.12
C THR A 396 -3.80 12.70 -5.48
N PHE A 397 -3.82 11.55 -4.80
CA PHE A 397 -4.76 10.50 -5.16
C PHE A 397 -5.11 9.57 -4.00
N CYS A 398 -6.40 9.27 -3.83
CA CYS A 398 -6.86 8.20 -2.97
C CYS A 398 -7.43 7.04 -3.81
N PRO A 399 -6.77 5.87 -3.87
CA PRO A 399 -7.19 4.76 -4.73
C PRO A 399 -8.41 4.00 -4.21
N PHE A 400 -8.78 4.13 -2.94
CA PHE A 400 -9.82 3.30 -2.33
C PHE A 400 -10.48 3.96 -1.12
N ILE A 401 -11.67 3.48 -0.78
CA ILE A 401 -12.35 3.72 0.49
C ILE A 401 -12.48 2.38 1.23
N ILE A 402 -11.88 2.33 2.42
CA ILE A 402 -11.75 1.12 3.24
C ILE A 402 -12.01 1.44 4.70
N SER A 403 -12.45 0.44 5.44
CA SER A 403 -12.59 0.47 6.90
C SER A 403 -11.95 -0.77 7.53
N THR A 404 -12.10 -0.92 8.83
CA THR A 404 -11.66 -2.14 9.52
C THR A 404 -12.54 -3.34 9.14
N GLU A 405 -13.80 -3.08 8.84
CA GLU A 405 -14.85 -4.05 8.52
C GLU A 405 -14.72 -4.60 7.10
N GLY A 406 -14.13 -3.83 6.19
CA GLY A 406 -13.96 -4.24 4.81
C GLY A 406 -13.60 -3.12 3.86
N LEU A 407 -13.38 -3.50 2.61
CA LEU A 407 -13.10 -2.60 1.49
C LEU A 407 -14.39 -2.35 0.72
N PHE A 408 -14.74 -1.08 0.55
CA PHE A 408 -16.05 -0.72 0.01
C PHE A 408 -15.99 -0.17 -1.41
N GLY A 409 -14.93 0.55 -1.75
CA GLY A 409 -14.87 1.18 -3.06
C GLY A 409 -13.47 1.50 -3.54
N ILE A 410 -13.39 1.67 -4.86
CA ILE A 410 -12.16 1.91 -5.59
C ILE A 410 -12.29 3.14 -6.48
N ASN A 411 -11.24 3.94 -6.51
CA ASN A 411 -11.17 5.09 -7.38
C ASN A 411 -10.46 4.69 -8.68
N LEU A 412 -11.22 4.68 -9.77
CA LEU A 412 -10.70 4.47 -11.13
C LEU A 412 -10.65 5.77 -11.93
N ASN A 413 -11.11 6.88 -11.33
CA ASN A 413 -11.06 8.19 -11.93
C ASN A 413 -9.70 8.84 -11.62
N LEU A 414 -8.79 8.76 -12.58
CA LEU A 414 -7.45 9.33 -12.51
C LEU A 414 -7.42 10.74 -13.12
N GLU A 415 -8.50 11.51 -12.93
CA GLU A 415 -8.59 12.91 -13.31
C GLU A 415 -8.26 13.83 -12.12
N THR A 416 -8.07 15.12 -12.42
CA THR A 416 -7.39 16.11 -11.60
C THR A 416 -7.98 16.34 -10.19
N ASP A 417 -7.14 16.92 -9.33
CA ASP A 417 -7.41 17.20 -7.91
C ASP A 417 -8.64 18.08 -7.61
N ASP A 418 -9.23 18.70 -8.62
CA ASP A 418 -10.31 19.70 -8.50
C ASP A 418 -11.71 19.11 -8.56
N ARG A 419 -11.84 17.79 -8.77
CA ARG A 419 -13.12 17.08 -8.72
C ARG A 419 -13.24 16.29 -7.41
N PRO A 420 -14.44 16.21 -6.81
CA PRO A 420 -14.71 15.30 -5.71
C PRO A 420 -14.33 13.86 -6.07
N GLU A 421 -13.83 13.11 -5.09
CA GLU A 421 -13.49 11.70 -5.30
C GLU A 421 -14.74 10.87 -5.57
N THR A 422 -14.73 10.10 -6.65
CA THR A 422 -15.77 9.12 -6.96
C THR A 422 -15.22 7.71 -6.78
N TYR A 423 -15.86 6.92 -5.93
CA TYR A 423 -15.51 5.53 -5.68
C TYR A 423 -16.55 4.59 -6.28
N HIS A 424 -16.09 3.61 -7.04
CA HIS A 424 -16.91 2.53 -7.57
C HIS A 424 -16.97 1.41 -6.53
N PRO A 425 -18.13 0.76 -6.31
CA PRO A 425 -18.25 -0.32 -5.33
C PRO A 425 -17.25 -1.44 -5.62
N PHE A 426 -16.47 -1.88 -4.63
CA PHE A 426 -15.48 -2.92 -4.86
C PHE A 426 -16.15 -4.28 -5.03
N LEU A 427 -16.14 -4.82 -6.25
CA LEU A 427 -16.97 -5.96 -6.60
C LEU A 427 -16.41 -7.33 -6.17
N SER A 428 -15.18 -7.37 -5.65
CA SER A 428 -14.47 -8.59 -5.25
C SER A 428 -14.20 -8.57 -3.75
N GLY A 429 -14.27 -9.70 -3.05
CA GLY A 429 -13.90 -9.78 -1.62
C GLY A 429 -14.86 -9.09 -0.63
N SER A 430 -15.83 -8.30 -1.08
CA SER A 430 -16.92 -7.78 -0.26
C SER A 430 -18.24 -7.79 -1.04
N PHE A 431 -19.30 -8.25 -0.38
CA PHE A 431 -20.68 -8.08 -0.86
C PHE A 431 -21.25 -6.81 -0.21
N VAL A 432 -21.76 -5.89 -1.01
CA VAL A 432 -22.18 -4.55 -0.56
C VAL A 432 -23.65 -4.34 -0.87
N GLU A 433 -24.39 -3.93 0.16
CA GLU A 433 -25.79 -3.52 0.07
C GLU A 433 -25.93 -2.08 0.54
N PHE A 434 -26.97 -1.39 0.07
CA PHE A 434 -27.20 0.01 0.35
C PHE A 434 -28.55 0.17 1.02
N ILE A 435 -28.54 0.77 2.20
CA ILE A 435 -29.75 1.17 2.90
C ILE A 435 -30.10 2.59 2.43
N PRO A 436 -31.32 2.82 1.90
CA PRO A 436 -31.74 4.15 1.52
C PRO A 436 -31.85 5.04 2.77
N ILE A 437 -31.38 6.28 2.65
CA ILE A 437 -31.49 7.31 3.69
C ILE A 437 -32.27 8.50 3.14
N ASP A 438 -32.98 9.22 4.01
CA ASP A 438 -33.57 10.50 3.65
C ASP A 438 -32.53 11.63 3.61
N ALA A 439 -32.98 12.84 3.26
CA ALA A 439 -32.12 14.02 3.20
C ALA A 439 -31.51 14.40 4.56
N ASP A 440 -32.14 14.00 5.66
CA ASP A 440 -31.68 14.24 7.02
C ASP A 440 -30.75 13.13 7.53
N GLY A 441 -30.51 12.09 6.70
CA GLY A 441 -29.65 10.95 7.01
C GLY A 441 -30.33 9.86 7.83
N ASN A 442 -31.66 9.89 7.98
CA ASN A 442 -32.40 8.84 8.67
C ASN A 442 -32.58 7.61 7.78
N ASP A 443 -32.47 6.44 8.38
CA ASP A 443 -32.65 5.14 7.73
C ASP A 443 -34.12 4.93 7.29
N LEU A 444 -34.35 4.97 5.98
CA LEU A 444 -35.64 4.70 5.35
C LEU A 444 -35.96 3.19 5.25
N GLY A 445 -34.94 2.34 5.35
CA GLY A 445 -35.06 0.88 5.32
C GLY A 445 -35.71 0.31 6.57
N SER A 446 -35.55 0.93 7.73
CA SER A 446 -36.15 0.46 9.01
C SER A 446 -37.67 0.24 8.98
N ARG A 447 -38.40 0.87 8.03
CA ARG A 447 -39.84 0.64 7.77
C ARG A 447 -40.14 -0.59 6.91
N CYS A 448 -39.21 -1.04 6.05
CA CYS A 448 -39.42 -2.18 5.16
C CYS A 448 -39.01 -3.53 5.77
N TRP A 449 -38.13 -3.53 6.78
CA TRP A 449 -37.52 -4.78 7.30
C TRP A 449 -38.15 -5.31 8.61
N ARG A 450 -39.06 -4.56 9.25
CA ARG A 450 -39.80 -5.03 10.45
C ARG A 450 -41.11 -5.74 10.15
N THR A 451 -41.50 -5.79 8.88
CA THR A 451 -42.72 -6.46 8.41
C THR A 451 -42.37 -7.50 7.35
N SER A 452 -41.74 -8.59 7.77
CA SER A 452 -41.69 -9.85 7.03
C SER A 452 -41.42 -10.99 8.00
#